data_AF-A0A101CKI9-F1
#
_entry.id   AF-A0A101CKI9-F1
#
_cell.length_a   1.000
_cell.length_b   1.000
_cell.length_c   1.000
_cell.angle_alpha   90.00
_cell.angle_beta   90.00
_cell.angle_gamma   90.00
#
_symmetry.space_group_name_H-M   'P 1'
#
loop_
_entity.id
_entity.type
_entity.pdbx_description
1 polymer ?
#
loop_
_entity_poly.entity_id
_entity_poly.type
_entity_poly.pdbx_seq_one_letter_code
_entity_poly.pdbx_strand_id
1 'polypeptide(L)'
;MPDLKIQEAKLLFNKIHTNPKSYDLNINEEGITGKDDKISFRLYRNGEDSSAFEVLIDGITFTNTTGEWNNALNMLTSTIRKIEKEKQNIKLEQALDKLKKYLSE
;
A
#
# COMPACT_ATOMS: atom_id res chain seq x y z
N MET A 1 8.42 10.55 -18.85
CA MET A 1 7.85 10.72 -17.50
C MET A 1 8.70 11.75 -16.76
N PRO A 2 8.12 12.76 -16.12
CA PRO A 2 8.88 13.65 -15.23
C PRO A 2 9.49 12.90 -14.05
N ASP A 3 10.65 13.36 -13.59
CA ASP A 3 11.29 12.83 -12.38
C ASP A 3 10.54 13.28 -11.13
N LEU A 4 10.22 12.33 -10.25
CA LEU A 4 9.80 12.63 -8.89
C LEU A 4 11.06 12.87 -8.05
N LYS A 5 11.22 14.07 -7.46
CA LYS A 5 12.41 14.35 -6.66
C LYS A 5 12.42 13.45 -5.42
N ILE A 6 13.60 12.96 -5.05
CA ILE A 6 13.74 12.04 -3.91
C ILE A 6 13.17 12.59 -2.60
N GLN A 7 13.25 13.91 -2.37
CA GLN A 7 12.68 14.54 -1.18
C GLN A 7 11.15 14.48 -1.18
N GLU A 8 10.51 14.77 -2.32
CA GLU A 8 9.05 14.71 -2.49
C GLU A 8 8.56 13.27 -2.39
N ALA A 9 9.27 12.33 -3.01
CA ALA A 9 9.01 10.90 -2.95
C ALA A 9 9.03 10.39 -1.50
N LYS A 10 10.06 10.75 -0.71
CA LYS A 10 10.19 10.37 0.70
C LYS A 10 9.06 10.95 1.56
N LEU A 11 8.73 12.22 1.36
CA LEU A 11 7.63 12.87 2.08
C LEU A 11 6.30 12.15 1.80
N LEU A 12 6.04 11.81 0.54
CA LEU A 12 4.84 11.09 0.17
C LEU A 12 4.81 9.68 0.75
N PHE A 13 5.89 8.92 0.62
CA PHE A 13 5.99 7.58 1.19
C PHE A 13 5.77 7.59 2.70
N ASN A 14 6.35 8.55 3.43
CA ASN A 14 6.12 8.71 4.86
C ASN A 14 4.66 8.98 5.18
N LYS A 15 3.98 9.83 4.41
CA LYS A 15 2.55 10.09 4.59
C LYS A 15 1.70 8.83 4.39
N ILE A 16 2.03 8.01 3.39
CA ILE A 16 1.38 6.71 3.14
C ILE A 16 1.64 5.75 4.30
N HIS A 17 2.89 5.63 4.73
CA HIS A 17 3.30 4.70 5.76
C HIS A 17 2.75 5.05 7.16
N THR A 18 2.63 6.34 7.49
CA THR A 18 2.05 6.79 8.78
C THR A 18 0.54 6.58 8.84
N ASN A 19 -0.16 6.68 7.72
CA ASN A 19 -1.61 6.47 7.68
C ASN A 19 -2.05 5.55 6.52
N PRO A 20 -1.66 4.27 6.56
CA PRO A 20 -1.85 3.34 5.45
C PRO A 20 -3.33 3.01 5.19
N LYS A 21 -4.19 3.13 6.21
CA LYS A 21 -5.63 2.85 6.10
C LYS A 21 -6.41 3.93 5.35
N SER A 22 -5.82 5.10 5.13
CA SER A 22 -6.42 6.17 4.30
C SER A 22 -6.20 5.97 2.80
N TYR A 23 -5.43 4.96 2.41
CA TYR A 23 -5.22 4.61 1.01
C TYR A 23 -5.87 3.25 0.73
N ASP A 24 -6.41 3.09 -0.46
CA ASP A 24 -6.85 1.80 -0.99
C ASP A 24 -5.62 0.99 -1.44
N LEU A 25 -4.93 0.40 -0.45
CA LEU A 25 -3.68 -0.34 -0.64
C LEU A 25 -3.96 -1.78 -1.09
N ASN A 26 -3.24 -2.22 -2.12
CA ASN A 26 -3.28 -3.59 -2.62
C ASN A 26 -1.87 -4.10 -2.94
N ILE A 27 -1.61 -5.37 -2.65
CA ILE A 27 -0.39 -6.08 -3.07
C ILE A 27 -0.76 -7.00 -4.24
N ASN A 28 0.01 -6.97 -5.31
CA ASN A 28 -0.10 -7.89 -6.45
C ASN A 28 1.29 -8.35 -6.94
N GLU A 29 1.32 -9.14 -8.00
CA GLU A 29 2.57 -9.64 -8.60
C GLU A 29 3.48 -8.52 -9.12
N GLU A 30 2.89 -7.38 -9.49
CA GLU A 30 3.61 -6.19 -9.96
C GLU A 30 4.10 -5.29 -8.82
N GLY A 31 3.81 -5.60 -7.54
CA GLY A 31 4.25 -4.82 -6.38
C GLY A 31 3.09 -4.30 -5.55
N ILE A 32 3.23 -3.07 -5.06
CA ILE A 32 2.23 -2.41 -4.21
C ILE A 32 1.58 -1.29 -5.01
N THR A 33 0.26 -1.26 -4.98
CA THR A 33 -0.53 -0.14 -5.50
C THR A 33 -1.30 0.51 -4.35
N GLY A 34 -1.57 1.80 -4.50
CA GLY A 34 -2.40 2.53 -3.57
C GLY A 34 -3.00 3.76 -4.21
N LYS A 35 -4.16 4.19 -3.71
CA LYS A 35 -4.80 5.43 -4.15
C LYS A 35 -5.59 6.08 -3.02
N ASP A 36 -5.72 7.39 -3.09
CA ASP A 36 -6.71 8.18 -2.37
C ASP A 36 -7.51 9.02 -3.38
N ASP A 37 -8.26 10.02 -2.91
CA ASP A 37 -9.06 10.89 -3.77
C ASP A 37 -8.22 11.82 -4.68
N LYS A 38 -6.91 11.95 -4.42
CA LYS A 38 -6.03 12.94 -5.06
C LYS A 38 -4.97 12.30 -5.93
N ILE A 39 -4.44 11.16 -5.51
CA ILE A 39 -3.32 10.50 -6.16
C ILE A 39 -3.53 9.00 -6.24
N SER A 40 -2.84 8.38 -7.21
CA SER A 40 -2.55 6.95 -7.15
C SER A 40 -1.05 6.74 -7.24
N PHE A 41 -0.55 5.67 -6.64
CA PHE A 41 0.87 5.34 -6.66
C PHE A 41 1.10 3.85 -6.90
N ARG A 42 2.30 3.55 -7.37
CA ARG A 42 2.82 2.19 -7.50
C ARG A 42 4.25 2.13 -6.96
N LEU A 43 4.53 1.14 -6.13
CA LEU A 43 5.85 0.84 -5.61
C LEU A 43 6.20 -0.59 -6.02
N TYR A 44 7.20 -0.75 -6.88
CA TYR A 44 7.49 -2.02 -7.52
C TYR A 44 8.97 -2.25 -7.73
N ARG A 45 9.36 -3.52 -7.91
CA ARG A 45 10.73 -3.88 -8.28
C ARG A 45 10.95 -3.55 -9.75
N ASN A 46 12.02 -2.82 -10.03
CA ASN A 46 12.46 -2.42 -11.36
C ASN A 46 13.83 -3.07 -11.65
N GLY A 47 13.83 -4.36 -11.98
CA GLY A 47 15.05 -5.18 -12.12
C GLY A 47 15.49 -5.85 -10.81
N GLU A 48 16.72 -6.37 -10.78
CA GLU A 48 17.27 -7.11 -9.62
C GLU A 48 17.59 -6.20 -8.42
N ASP A 49 18.22 -5.04 -8.66
CA ASP A 49 18.76 -4.20 -7.58
C ASP A 49 17.99 -2.90 -7.31
N SER A 50 17.01 -2.56 -8.14
CA SER A 50 16.31 -1.28 -8.03
C SER A 50 14.81 -1.45 -7.89
N SER A 51 14.18 -0.56 -7.12
CA SER A 51 12.73 -0.42 -7.07
C SER A 51 12.36 0.99 -7.53
N ALA A 52 11.17 1.12 -8.08
CA ALA A 52 10.63 2.37 -8.57
C ALA A 52 9.39 2.75 -7.76
N PHE A 53 9.30 4.04 -7.43
CA PHE A 53 8.12 4.65 -6.84
C PHE A 53 7.51 5.62 -7.84
N GLU A 54 6.33 5.26 -8.33
CA GLU A 54 5.55 6.03 -9.29
C GLU A 54 4.36 6.68 -8.61
N VAL A 55 4.07 7.92 -8.98
CA VAL A 55 2.94 8.68 -8.49
C VAL A 55 2.22 9.30 -9.68
N LEU A 56 0.94 9.02 -9.80
CA LEU A 56 0.05 9.57 -10.81
C LEU A 56 -0.81 10.67 -10.18
N ILE A 57 -0.71 11.89 -10.72
CA ILE A 57 -1.49 13.06 -10.31
C ILE A 57 -2.02 13.71 -11.59
N ASP A 58 -3.33 13.93 -11.69
CA ASP A 58 -3.96 14.59 -12.84
C ASP A 58 -3.57 13.99 -14.21
N GLY A 59 -3.38 12.68 -14.27
CA GLY A 59 -2.98 11.97 -15.49
C GLY A 59 -1.48 12.02 -15.81
N ILE A 60 -0.66 12.64 -14.96
CA ILE A 60 0.79 12.75 -15.13
C ILE A 60 1.50 11.82 -14.15
N THR A 61 2.32 10.90 -14.67
CA THR A 61 3.13 9.97 -13.87
C THR A 61 4.51 10.56 -13.58
N PHE A 62 4.84 10.69 -12.31
CA PHE A 62 6.17 11.03 -11.81
C PHE A 62 6.85 9.78 -11.24
N THR A 63 8.12 9.58 -11.56
CA THR A 63 8.83 8.35 -11.19
C THR A 63 10.12 8.67 -10.43
N ASN A 64 10.40 7.94 -9.36
CA ASN A 64 11.71 7.92 -8.72
C ASN A 64 12.23 6.49 -8.62
N THR A 65 13.44 6.23 -9.13
CA THR A 65 14.09 4.91 -9.06
C THR A 65 15.35 5.01 -8.22
N THR A 66 15.41 4.25 -7.12
CA THR A 66 16.58 4.16 -6.23
C THR A 66 16.51 2.88 -5.40
N GLY A 67 17.66 2.40 -4.92
CA GLY A 67 17.74 1.25 -4.02
C GLY A 67 17.04 1.46 -2.67
N GLU A 68 16.82 2.72 -2.25
CA GLU A 68 16.07 3.02 -1.01
C GLU A 68 14.63 2.45 -1.04
N TRP A 69 14.04 2.34 -2.23
CA TRP A 69 12.69 1.81 -2.40
C TRP A 69 12.59 0.31 -2.14
N ASN A 70 13.70 -0.44 -2.17
CA ASN A 70 13.70 -1.86 -1.85
C ASN A 70 13.26 -2.10 -0.39
N ASN A 71 13.76 -1.29 0.54
CA ASN A 71 13.35 -1.36 1.94
C ASN A 71 11.91 -0.86 2.12
N ALA A 72 11.56 0.24 1.45
CA ALA A 72 10.22 0.82 1.48
C ALA A 72 9.14 -0.19 1.04
N LEU A 73 9.43 -0.97 -0.01
CA LEU A 73 8.56 -2.04 -0.51
C LEU A 73 8.30 -3.08 0.58
N ASN A 74 9.35 -3.56 1.27
CA ASN A 74 9.22 -4.55 2.33
C ASN A 74 8.41 -4.00 3.52
N MET A 75 8.67 -2.76 3.93
CA MET A 75 7.96 -2.09 5.02
C MET A 75 6.47 -1.98 4.73
N LEU A 76 6.11 -1.46 3.54
CA LEU A 76 4.72 -1.27 3.17
C LEU A 76 4.00 -2.61 2.96
N THR A 77 4.69 -3.63 2.43
CA THR A 77 4.16 -5.00 2.32
C THR A 77 3.76 -5.56 3.69
N SER A 78 4.64 -5.43 4.70
CA SER A 78 4.37 -5.89 6.07
C SER A 78 3.16 -5.18 6.68
N THR A 79 3.09 -3.86 6.48
CA THR A 79 1.98 -3.03 6.95
C THR A 79 0.65 -3.45 6.33
N ILE A 80 0.59 -3.67 5.02
CA ILE A 80 -0.63 -4.11 4.33
C ILE A 80 -1.07 -5.49 4.84
N ARG A 81 -0.16 -6.47 4.94
CA ARG A 81 -0.47 -7.81 5.48
C ARG A 81 -1.03 -7.75 6.90
N LYS A 82 -0.50 -6.86 7.74
CA LYS A 82 -1.03 -6.64 9.10
C LYS A 82 -2.47 -6.13 9.06
N ILE A 83 -2.76 -5.15 8.20
CA ILE A 83 -4.12 -4.61 8.03
C ILE A 83 -5.09 -5.68 7.52
N GLU A 84 -4.68 -6.52 6.57
CA GLU A 84 -5.49 -7.62 6.06
C GLU A 84 -5.81 -8.64 7.15
N LYS A 85 -4.83 -9.01 7.96
CA LYS A 85 -5.01 -9.92 9.10
C LYS A 85 -5.98 -9.34 10.14
N GLU A 86 -5.85 -8.06 10.47
CA GLU A 86 -6.79 -7.35 11.34
C GLU A 86 -8.23 -7.44 10.79
N LYS A 87 -8.41 -7.17 9.49
CA LYS A 87 -9.74 -7.27 8.82
C LYS A 87 -10.29 -8.70 8.86
N GLN A 88 -9.45 -9.71 8.64
CA GLN A 88 -9.88 -11.12 8.69
C GLN A 88 -10.32 -11.53 10.09
N ASN A 89 -9.60 -11.12 11.14
CA ASN A 89 -9.98 -11.39 12.53
C ASN A 89 -11.35 -10.79 12.86
N ILE A 90 -11.60 -9.54 12.48
CA ILE A 90 -12.90 -8.88 12.69
C ILE A 90 -14.02 -9.65 11.97
N LYS A 91 -13.80 -10.09 10.73
CA LYS A 91 -14.78 -10.89 9.98
C LYS A 91 -15.06 -12.24 10.66
N LEU A 92 -14.03 -12.88 11.22
CA LEU A 92 -14.17 -14.14 11.96
C LEU A 92 -15.03 -13.95 13.21
N GLU A 93 -14.74 -12.92 14.01
CA GLU A 93 -15.51 -12.58 15.21
C GLU A 93 -16.99 -12.33 14.86
N GLN A 94 -17.26 -11.55 13.81
CA GLN A 94 -18.63 -11.30 13.34
C GLN A 94 -19.35 -12.57 12.88
N ALA A 95 -18.64 -13.50 12.23
CA ALA A 95 -19.22 -14.77 11.79
C ALA A 95 -19.53 -15.68 12.98
N LEU A 96 -18.65 -15.73 13.98
CA LEU A 96 -18.87 -16.49 15.22
C LEU A 96 -20.07 -15.96 15.99
N ASP A 97 -20.23 -14.65 16.09
CA ASP A 97 -21.37 -14.04 16.77
C ASP A 97 -22.70 -14.36 16.06
N LYS A 98 -22.72 -14.33 14.72
CA LYS A 98 -23.90 -14.75 13.95
C LYS A 98 -24.25 -16.21 14.17
N LEU A 99 -23.25 -17.10 14.19
CA LEU A 99 -23.44 -18.52 14.45
C LEU A 99 -24.03 -18.76 15.85
N LYS A 100 -23.49 -18.11 16.89
CA LYS A 100 -24.01 -18.22 18.26
C LYS A 100 -25.47 -17.78 18.36
N LYS A 101 -25.84 -16.67 17.71
CA LYS A 101 -27.23 -16.20 17.68
C LYS A 101 -28.15 -17.23 17.06
N TYR A 102 -27.79 -17.76 15.89
CA TYR A 102 -28.57 -18.79 15.19
C TYR A 102 -28.76 -20.07 16.02
N LEU A 103 -27.74 -20.50 16.77
CA LEU A 103 -27.83 -21.69 17.62
C LEU A 103 -28.60 -21.47 18.93
N SER A 104 -28.93 -20.22 19.28
CA SER A 104 -29.68 -19.88 20.49
C SER A 104 -31.16 -19.56 20.22
N GLU A 105 -31.58 -19.58 18.95
CA GLU A 105 -32.97 -19.51 18.48
C GLU A 105 -33.58 -20.92 18.39
#